data_AF-A0A540MFE3-F1
#
_entry.id   AF-A0A540MFE3-F1
#
_cell.length_a   1.000
_cell.length_b   1.000
_cell.length_c   1.000
_cell.angle_alpha   90.00
_cell.angle_beta   90.00
_cell.angle_gamma   90.00
#
_symmetry.space_group_name_H-M   'P 1'
#
loop_
_entity.id
_entity.type
_entity.pdbx_description
1 polymer ?
#
loop_
_entity_poly.entity_id
_entity_poly.type
_entity_poly.pdbx_seq_one_letter_code
_entity_poly.pdbx_strand_id
1 'polypeptide(L)'
;MINATRYINEDTSIVPMLKMLRDSGRATFLVTNSLWDYTNIVMNFLCESRTVDGSRKCNFHWLKYFDVVITGSAKPSFFHDGNRANLFEVELESGMLINTDNGSPMAQVGSSSPAPTLLLKGQKKACRVFQVLYVGDHIYGDILRRKKVLGWRTMLVVPELEREVELLWELRDTHKQLRLLRNEHDLIEDKIHHLKWSLKNAIALIIYDDFSTVEKQKLSSECNALEFQRDQVRFAHQQTQRECHQMVVILLYNMKQVD
;
A
#
# COMPACT_ATOMS: atom_id res chain seq x y z
N MET A 1 -29.52 7.44 -13.76
CA MET A 1 -28.31 7.11 -14.52
C MET A 1 -27.13 7.52 -13.64
N ILE A 2 -26.34 6.56 -13.14
CA ILE A 2 -25.23 6.84 -12.23
C ILE A 2 -24.13 7.55 -13.03
N ASN A 3 -23.64 8.68 -12.52
CA ASN A 3 -22.60 9.46 -13.19
C ASN A 3 -21.21 8.87 -12.86
N ALA A 4 -20.79 7.85 -13.63
CA ALA A 4 -19.53 7.13 -13.41
C ALA A 4 -18.29 8.06 -13.46
N THR A 5 -18.31 9.07 -14.32
CA THR A 5 -17.19 10.03 -14.49
C THR A 5 -16.95 10.90 -13.25
N ARG A 6 -17.91 10.95 -12.32
CA ARG A 6 -17.73 11.66 -11.03
C ARG A 6 -16.91 10.84 -10.03
N TYR A 7 -16.91 9.52 -10.14
CA TYR A 7 -16.37 8.62 -9.10
C TYR A 7 -15.23 7.73 -9.59
N ILE A 8 -15.06 7.61 -10.90
CA ILE A 8 -14.04 6.76 -11.52
C ILE A 8 -13.17 7.66 -12.38
N ASN A 9 -11.88 7.75 -12.03
CA ASN A 9 -10.89 8.43 -12.84
C ASN A 9 -10.61 7.60 -14.10
N GLU A 10 -10.76 8.23 -15.26
CA GLU A 10 -10.45 7.59 -16.54
C GLU A 10 -8.93 7.54 -16.73
N ASP A 11 -8.40 6.36 -17.01
CA ASP A 11 -6.99 6.17 -17.35
C ASP A 11 -6.86 5.36 -18.64
N THR A 12 -6.42 6.05 -19.70
CA THR A 12 -6.24 5.47 -21.03
C THR A 12 -5.11 4.44 -21.11
N SER A 13 -4.27 4.35 -20.08
CA SER A 13 -3.13 3.43 -19.99
C SER A 13 -3.50 2.01 -19.53
N ILE A 14 -4.68 1.83 -18.91
CA ILE A 14 -5.13 0.53 -18.37
C ILE A 14 -5.18 -0.54 -19.46
N VAL A 15 -5.86 -0.24 -20.58
CA VAL A 15 -6.01 -1.19 -21.70
C VAL A 15 -4.66 -1.53 -22.36
N PRO A 16 -3.78 -0.56 -22.71
CA PRO A 16 -2.41 -0.83 -23.13
C PRO A 16 -1.62 -1.72 -22.17
N MET A 17 -1.71 -1.45 -20.86
CA MET A 17 -1.02 -2.22 -19.83
C MET A 17 -1.49 -3.68 -19.79
N LEU A 18 -2.81 -3.92 -19.81
CA LEU A 18 -3.37 -5.27 -19.86
C LEU A 18 -2.97 -6.03 -21.13
N LYS A 19 -2.96 -5.35 -22.29
CA LYS A 19 -2.46 -5.94 -23.55
C LYS A 19 -0.99 -6.32 -23.43
N MET A 20 -0.14 -5.43 -22.95
CA MET A 20 1.28 -5.68 -22.75
C MET A 20 1.53 -6.90 -21.84
N LEU A 21 0.76 -7.04 -20.74
CA LEU A 21 0.87 -8.20 -19.85
C LEU A 21 0.54 -9.50 -20.59
N ARG A 22 -0.54 -9.51 -21.38
CA ARG A 22 -0.97 -10.68 -22.14
C ARG A 22 0.00 -11.02 -23.28
N ASP A 23 0.48 -10.02 -24.01
CA ASP A 23 1.45 -10.17 -25.09
C ASP A 23 2.80 -10.67 -24.58
N SER A 24 3.12 -10.45 -23.30
CA SER A 24 4.30 -11.03 -22.64
C SER A 24 4.18 -12.53 -22.33
N GLY A 25 3.04 -13.16 -22.64
CA GLY A 25 2.77 -14.57 -22.37
C GLY A 25 2.41 -14.88 -20.92
N ARG A 26 2.06 -13.87 -20.12
CA ARG A 26 1.63 -14.04 -18.73
C ARG A 26 0.12 -14.24 -18.68
N ALA A 27 -0.32 -15.20 -17.86
CA ALA A 27 -1.72 -15.35 -17.51
C ALA A 27 -2.16 -14.24 -16.54
N THR A 28 -3.37 -13.75 -16.74
CA THR A 28 -3.96 -12.61 -16.05
C THR A 28 -5.29 -13.03 -15.42
N PHE A 29 -5.57 -12.54 -14.22
CA PHE A 29 -6.84 -12.82 -13.57
C PHE A 29 -7.34 -11.62 -12.77
N LEU A 30 -8.67 -11.49 -12.66
CA LEU A 30 -9.35 -10.48 -11.86
C LEU A 30 -10.06 -11.16 -10.69
N VAL A 31 -9.81 -10.68 -9.46
CA VAL A 31 -10.51 -11.17 -8.25
C VAL A 31 -11.03 -9.98 -7.46
N THR A 32 -12.35 -9.83 -7.43
CA THR A 32 -13.03 -8.71 -6.77
C THR A 32 -14.07 -9.18 -5.76
N ASN A 33 -14.31 -8.37 -4.72
CA ASN A 33 -15.40 -8.59 -3.78
C ASN A 33 -16.76 -8.15 -4.37
N SER A 34 -16.74 -7.31 -5.40
CA SER A 34 -17.95 -6.85 -6.08
C SER A 34 -18.61 -7.99 -6.86
N LEU A 35 -19.94 -7.92 -6.99
CA LEU A 35 -20.72 -8.85 -7.79
C LEU A 35 -20.55 -8.58 -9.30
N TRP A 36 -21.01 -9.53 -10.12
CA TRP A 36 -20.90 -9.49 -11.57
C TRP A 36 -21.46 -8.20 -12.17
N ASP A 37 -22.71 -7.85 -11.86
CA ASP A 37 -23.41 -6.74 -12.52
C ASP A 37 -22.65 -5.41 -12.36
N TYR A 38 -22.16 -5.13 -11.16
CA TYR A 38 -21.36 -3.95 -10.88
C TYR A 38 -20.00 -4.00 -11.58
N THR A 39 -19.32 -5.15 -11.50
CA THR A 39 -18.00 -5.36 -12.11
C THR A 39 -18.07 -5.17 -13.62
N ASN A 40 -19.10 -5.72 -14.27
CA ASN A 40 -19.29 -5.60 -15.70
C ASN A 40 -19.51 -4.13 -16.13
N ILE A 41 -20.33 -3.37 -15.38
CA ILE A 41 -20.54 -1.94 -15.67
C ILE A 41 -19.23 -1.15 -15.56
N VAL A 42 -18.48 -1.35 -14.46
CA VAL A 42 -17.20 -0.63 -14.23
C VAL A 42 -16.15 -1.02 -15.25
N MET A 43 -15.99 -2.30 -15.55
CA MET A 43 -14.98 -2.77 -16.49
C MET A 43 -15.27 -2.35 -17.93
N ASN A 44 -16.55 -2.29 -18.32
CA ASN A 44 -16.92 -1.67 -19.59
C ASN A 44 -16.51 -0.20 -19.60
N PHE A 45 -16.87 0.58 -18.58
CA PHE A 45 -16.49 1.99 -18.50
C PHE A 45 -14.96 2.20 -18.58
N LEU A 46 -14.16 1.38 -17.90
CA LEU A 46 -12.70 1.48 -17.91
C LEU A 46 -12.04 1.02 -19.22
N CYS A 47 -12.62 0.01 -19.89
CA CYS A 47 -12.03 -0.59 -21.09
C CYS A 47 -12.62 -0.09 -22.41
N GLU A 48 -13.73 0.66 -22.36
CA GLU A 48 -14.40 1.22 -23.53
C GLU A 48 -13.55 2.34 -24.11
N SER A 49 -13.03 2.12 -25.31
CA SER A 49 -12.41 3.18 -26.10
C SER A 49 -13.54 4.04 -26.65
N ARG A 50 -13.50 5.36 -26.42
CA ARG A 50 -14.37 6.33 -27.08
C ARG A 50 -14.06 6.41 -28.58
N THR A 51 -14.20 5.31 -29.32
CA THR A 51 -14.20 5.35 -30.78
C THR A 51 -15.49 6.02 -31.23
N VAL A 52 -15.36 7.00 -32.12
CA VAL A 52 -16.37 7.95 -32.60
C VAL A 52 -17.57 7.30 -33.33
N ASP A 53 -17.69 5.98 -33.33
CA ASP A 53 -18.80 5.27 -33.94
C ASP A 53 -19.82 4.84 -32.88
N GLY A 54 -21.03 5.39 -32.93
CA GLY A 54 -22.13 5.25 -31.96
C GLY A 54 -22.72 3.84 -31.83
N SER A 55 -21.96 2.80 -32.15
CA SER A 55 -22.33 1.41 -31.96
C SER A 55 -21.92 0.95 -30.56
N ARG A 56 -22.86 0.96 -29.60
CA ARG A 56 -22.75 0.31 -28.28
C ARG A 56 -22.55 -1.20 -28.43
N LYS A 57 -21.40 -1.64 -28.92
CA LYS A 57 -21.16 -3.03 -29.28
C LYS A 57 -20.13 -3.65 -28.36
N CYS A 58 -20.64 -4.59 -27.55
CA CYS A 58 -19.95 -5.60 -26.77
C CYS A 58 -19.69 -5.26 -25.29
N ASN A 59 -20.72 -5.41 -24.46
CA ASN A 59 -20.70 -5.34 -22.98
C ASN A 59 -19.70 -6.31 -22.30
N PHE A 60 -18.99 -7.17 -23.03
CA PHE A 60 -18.13 -8.21 -22.47
C PHE A 60 -16.73 -8.23 -23.10
N HIS A 61 -16.40 -7.24 -23.93
CA HIS A 61 -15.13 -7.21 -24.65
C HIS A 61 -13.91 -7.11 -23.73
N TRP A 62 -14.07 -6.52 -22.54
CA TRP A 62 -13.03 -6.43 -21.52
C TRP A 62 -12.59 -7.81 -20.98
N LEU A 63 -13.46 -8.84 -21.04
CA LEU A 63 -13.14 -10.18 -20.56
C LEU A 63 -11.94 -10.79 -21.29
N LYS A 64 -11.69 -10.42 -22.55
CA LYS A 64 -10.56 -10.93 -23.33
C LYS A 64 -9.19 -10.58 -22.74
N TYR A 65 -9.15 -9.62 -21.81
CA TYR A 65 -7.93 -9.19 -21.12
C TYR A 65 -7.61 -10.04 -19.89
N PHE A 66 -8.48 -10.99 -19.52
CA PHE A 66 -8.32 -11.85 -18.34
C PHE A 66 -8.55 -13.31 -18.72
N ASP A 67 -7.69 -14.19 -18.25
CA ASP A 67 -7.86 -15.65 -18.39
C ASP A 67 -8.88 -16.19 -17.38
N VAL A 68 -8.98 -15.53 -16.20
CA VAL A 68 -9.92 -15.90 -15.13
C VAL A 68 -10.50 -14.64 -14.49
N VAL A 69 -11.81 -14.60 -14.30
CA VAL A 69 -12.52 -13.52 -13.58
C VAL A 69 -13.33 -14.13 -12.44
N ILE A 70 -13.09 -13.65 -11.23
CA ILE A 70 -13.77 -14.08 -10.00
C ILE A 70 -14.42 -12.87 -9.34
N THR A 71 -15.74 -12.86 -9.32
CA THR A 71 -16.56 -11.84 -8.64
C THR A 71 -17.10 -12.39 -7.32
N GLY A 72 -17.47 -11.51 -6.38
CA GLY A 72 -18.05 -11.91 -5.10
C GLY A 72 -17.10 -12.72 -4.21
N SER A 73 -15.78 -12.55 -4.37
CA SER A 73 -14.78 -13.41 -3.74
C SER A 73 -14.75 -13.35 -2.20
N ALA A 74 -15.30 -12.31 -1.57
CA ALA A 74 -15.32 -12.13 -0.12
C ALA A 74 -13.92 -12.23 0.53
N LYS A 75 -12.91 -11.63 -0.10
CA LYS A 75 -11.57 -11.46 0.47
C LYS A 75 -11.66 -10.77 1.85
N PRO A 76 -10.86 -11.19 2.85
CA PRO A 76 -9.72 -12.10 2.76
C PRO A 76 -10.08 -13.60 2.84
N SER A 77 -11.34 -13.95 3.09
CA SER A 77 -11.79 -15.33 3.29
C SER A 77 -11.50 -16.21 2.06
N PHE A 78 -11.58 -15.65 0.85
CA PHE A 78 -11.19 -16.32 -0.40
C PHE A 78 -9.85 -17.07 -0.33
N PHE A 79 -8.85 -16.52 0.36
CA PHE A 79 -7.49 -17.07 0.40
C PHE A 79 -7.24 -18.03 1.58
N HIS A 80 -8.28 -18.38 2.34
CA HIS A 80 -8.15 -19.36 3.42
C HIS A 80 -8.27 -20.77 2.86
N ASP A 81 -7.32 -21.63 3.21
CA ASP A 81 -7.28 -23.05 2.83
C ASP A 81 -8.54 -23.84 3.27
N GLY A 82 -9.23 -23.36 4.31
CA GLY A 82 -10.50 -23.91 4.78
C GLY A 82 -11.76 -23.38 4.07
N ASN A 83 -11.63 -22.42 3.16
CA ASN A 83 -12.78 -21.81 2.49
C ASN A 83 -13.23 -22.68 1.32
N ARG A 84 -14.21 -23.54 1.56
CA ARG A 84 -14.94 -24.29 0.53
C ARG A 84 -16.07 -23.43 -0.06
N ALA A 85 -15.76 -22.20 -0.45
CA ALA A 85 -16.75 -21.36 -1.12
C ALA A 85 -17.16 -22.08 -2.42
N ASN A 86 -18.45 -22.38 -2.54
CA ASN A 86 -19.00 -22.94 -3.77
C ASN A 86 -18.70 -21.95 -4.90
N LEU A 87 -17.94 -22.39 -5.89
CA LEU A 87 -17.74 -21.62 -7.10
C LEU A 87 -19.01 -21.78 -7.95
N PHE A 88 -19.48 -20.69 -8.51
CA PHE A 88 -20.60 -20.67 -9.43
C PHE A 88 -20.13 -20.05 -10.73
N GLU A 89 -20.57 -20.61 -11.85
CA GLU A 89 -20.38 -19.99 -13.15
C GLU A 89 -21.42 -18.88 -13.32
N VAL A 90 -21.03 -17.77 -13.95
CA VAL A 90 -21.93 -16.64 -14.17
C VAL A 90 -22.40 -16.67 -15.62
N GLU A 91 -23.71 -16.74 -15.83
CA GLU A 91 -24.30 -16.48 -17.14
C GLU A 91 -24.15 -15.00 -17.48
N LEU A 92 -23.34 -14.69 -18.49
CA LEU A 92 -22.88 -13.32 -18.78
C LEU A 92 -24.02 -12.32 -19.03
N GLU A 93 -25.07 -12.75 -19.75
CA GLU A 93 -26.18 -11.88 -20.16
C GLU A 93 -27.18 -11.61 -19.04
N SER A 94 -27.54 -12.64 -18.26
CA SER A 94 -28.53 -12.54 -17.20
C SER A 94 -27.94 -12.22 -15.83
N GLY A 95 -26.64 -12.46 -15.64
CA GLY A 95 -25.97 -12.41 -14.34
C GLY A 95 -26.32 -13.57 -13.40
N MET A 96 -27.10 -14.56 -13.87
CA MET A 96 -27.52 -15.69 -13.04
C MET A 96 -26.36 -16.63 -12.72
N LEU A 97 -26.39 -17.18 -11.50
CA LEU A 97 -25.40 -18.13 -11.02
C LEU A 97 -25.81 -19.55 -11.40
N ILE A 98 -24.94 -20.22 -12.15
CA ILE A 98 -25.06 -21.62 -12.53
C ILE A 98 -24.18 -22.43 -11.58
N ASN A 99 -24.77 -23.45 -10.95
CA ASN A 99 -24.02 -24.39 -10.12
C ASN A 99 -22.97 -25.09 -10.98
N THR A 100 -21.71 -25.03 -10.56
CA THR A 100 -20.70 -25.92 -11.13
C THR A 100 -20.80 -27.25 -10.40
N ASP A 101 -21.38 -28.25 -11.05
CA ASP A 101 -21.51 -29.60 -10.52
C ASP A 101 -20.12 -30.11 -10.08
N ASN A 102 -19.86 -30.13 -8.76
CA ASN A 102 -18.66 -30.66 -8.09
C ASN A 102 -17.35 -29.83 -8.12
N GLY A 103 -17.39 -28.49 -8.16
CA GLY A 103 -16.26 -27.67 -7.68
C GLY A 103 -14.92 -27.85 -8.41
N SER A 104 -14.93 -28.08 -9.72
CA SER A 104 -13.71 -27.99 -10.54
C SER A 104 -13.37 -26.52 -10.85
N PRO A 105 -12.11 -26.06 -10.70
CA PRO A 105 -11.76 -24.67 -10.97
C PRO A 105 -11.70 -24.41 -12.49
N MET A 106 -12.58 -23.50 -12.93
CA MET A 106 -12.79 -22.79 -14.20
C MET A 106 -11.84 -23.03 -15.41
N ALA A 107 -12.43 -23.19 -16.60
CA ALA A 107 -12.66 -22.09 -17.58
C ALA A 107 -13.34 -22.63 -18.86
N GLN A 108 -14.44 -22.00 -19.30
CA GLN A 108 -14.79 -21.97 -20.73
C GLN A 108 -15.68 -20.76 -21.05
N VAL A 109 -15.04 -19.61 -21.31
CA VAL A 109 -15.70 -18.54 -22.09
C VAL A 109 -15.29 -18.72 -23.54
N GLY A 110 -16.26 -19.13 -24.37
CA GLY A 110 -16.13 -19.23 -25.83
C GLY A 110 -16.22 -20.65 -26.37
N SER A 111 -17.43 -21.21 -26.46
CA SER A 111 -17.68 -22.48 -27.15
C SER A 111 -18.78 -22.31 -28.19
N SER A 112 -18.44 -21.68 -29.33
CA SER A 112 -18.80 -22.27 -30.61
C SER A 112 -17.53 -22.91 -31.17
N SER A 113 -17.51 -24.24 -31.16
CA SER A 113 -16.43 -25.13 -31.66
C SER A 113 -15.16 -25.23 -30.77
N PRO A 114 -14.43 -26.36 -30.85
CA PRO A 114 -14.03 -27.14 -29.68
C PRO A 114 -12.86 -26.49 -28.92
N ALA A 115 -13.11 -26.20 -27.65
CA ALA A 115 -12.15 -25.60 -26.75
C ALA A 115 -10.85 -26.43 -26.60
N PRO A 116 -9.69 -25.78 -26.44
CA PRO A 116 -8.52 -26.44 -25.88
C PRO A 116 -8.83 -26.69 -24.41
N THR A 117 -9.13 -27.94 -24.07
CA THR A 117 -9.14 -28.40 -22.70
C THR A 117 -7.80 -28.04 -22.08
N LEU A 118 -7.78 -27.26 -21.00
CA LEU A 118 -6.66 -27.22 -20.06
C LEU A 118 -6.59 -28.55 -19.26
N LEU A 119 -6.71 -29.66 -19.98
CA LEU A 119 -6.08 -30.91 -19.58
C LEU A 119 -4.60 -30.64 -19.84
N LEU A 120 -3.80 -30.69 -18.77
CA LEU A 120 -2.41 -31.10 -18.83
C LEU A 120 -2.32 -32.49 -19.50
N LYS A 121 -2.57 -32.57 -20.81
CA LYS A 121 -2.21 -33.68 -21.66
C LYS A 121 -0.78 -33.42 -22.08
N GLY A 122 0.15 -33.99 -21.32
CA GLY A 122 1.53 -34.11 -21.74
C GLY A 122 2.53 -33.62 -20.71
N GLN A 123 3.30 -34.58 -20.22
CA GLN A 123 4.53 -34.44 -19.44
C GLN A 123 4.34 -34.25 -17.93
N LYS A 124 4.61 -35.36 -17.24
CA LYS A 124 5.29 -35.43 -15.95
C LYS A 124 6.47 -34.45 -15.92
N LYS A 125 6.23 -33.19 -15.60
CA LYS A 125 7.23 -32.25 -15.09
C LYS A 125 6.63 -31.67 -13.82
N ALA A 126 7.27 -31.98 -12.70
CA ALA A 126 6.94 -31.43 -11.39
C ALA A 126 6.61 -29.94 -11.54
N CYS A 127 5.36 -29.57 -11.22
CA CYS A 127 4.87 -28.21 -11.37
C CYS A 127 5.84 -27.25 -10.68
N ARG A 128 6.47 -26.39 -11.49
CA ARG A 128 7.14 -25.19 -11.00
C ARG A 128 6.13 -24.44 -10.13
N VAL A 129 6.54 -24.08 -8.91
CA VAL A 129 5.80 -23.19 -8.01
C VAL A 129 5.12 -22.10 -8.83
N PHE A 130 3.77 -22.04 -8.80
CA PHE A 130 3.01 -21.01 -9.51
C PHE A 130 3.47 -19.64 -9.03
N GLN A 131 4.25 -18.93 -9.84
CA GLN A 131 4.77 -17.62 -9.49
C GLN A 131 3.71 -16.55 -9.71
N VAL A 132 2.74 -16.47 -8.82
CA VAL A 132 1.67 -15.47 -8.87
C VAL A 132 2.19 -14.13 -8.33
N LEU A 133 1.94 -13.04 -9.06
CA LEU A 133 1.99 -11.68 -8.56
C LEU A 133 0.56 -11.19 -8.38
N TYR A 134 0.19 -10.85 -7.16
CA TYR A 134 -1.08 -10.22 -6.88
C TYR A 134 -0.92 -8.73 -6.64
N VAL A 135 -1.78 -7.95 -7.27
CA VAL A 135 -1.83 -6.50 -7.15
C VAL A 135 -3.16 -6.11 -6.50
N GLY A 136 -3.12 -5.30 -5.46
CA GLY A 136 -4.31 -4.79 -4.78
C GLY A 136 -4.01 -3.53 -3.98
N ASP A 137 -5.03 -2.94 -3.39
CA ASP A 137 -5.01 -1.66 -2.69
C ASP A 137 -5.30 -1.81 -1.18
N HIS A 138 -5.87 -2.95 -0.76
CA HIS A 138 -6.23 -3.18 0.63
C HIS A 138 -5.23 -4.09 1.36
N ILE A 139 -4.40 -3.53 2.24
CA ILE A 139 -3.38 -4.27 3.01
C ILE A 139 -3.94 -5.53 3.70
N TYR A 140 -5.11 -5.44 4.33
CA TYR A 140 -5.70 -6.55 5.09
C TYR A 140 -6.41 -7.59 4.19
N GLY A 141 -7.23 -7.12 3.25
CA GLY A 141 -7.98 -7.99 2.34
C GLY A 141 -7.08 -8.69 1.32
N ASP A 142 -5.99 -8.03 0.93
CA ASP A 142 -5.16 -8.43 -0.20
C ASP A 142 -3.75 -8.90 0.15
N ILE A 143 -3.09 -8.38 1.17
CA ILE A 143 -1.63 -8.58 1.32
C ILE A 143 -1.26 -9.46 2.51
N LEU A 144 -1.71 -9.10 3.72
CA LEU A 144 -1.17 -9.64 4.98
C LEU A 144 -1.31 -11.17 5.12
N ARG A 145 -2.31 -11.80 4.49
CA ARG A 145 -2.55 -13.25 4.62
C ARG A 145 -1.85 -14.12 3.58
N ARG A 146 -1.33 -13.56 2.48
CA ARG A 146 -0.81 -14.36 1.34
C ARG A 146 0.62 -14.81 1.52
N LYS A 147 1.43 -14.00 2.23
CA LYS A 147 2.86 -14.27 2.44
C LYS A 147 3.12 -15.51 3.31
N LYS A 148 2.18 -15.89 4.19
CA LYS A 148 2.34 -17.03 5.10
C LYS A 148 1.92 -18.40 4.53
N VAL A 149 1.04 -18.45 3.54
CA VAL A 149 0.36 -19.70 3.14
C VAL A 149 0.55 -20.06 1.67
N LEU A 150 0.58 -19.07 0.76
CA LEU A 150 0.52 -19.34 -0.69
C LEU A 150 1.82 -19.04 -1.45
N GLY A 151 2.78 -18.35 -0.84
CA GLY A 151 4.05 -17.99 -1.50
C GLY A 151 3.91 -16.99 -2.66
N TRP A 152 2.77 -16.31 -2.78
CA TRP A 152 2.53 -15.32 -3.83
C TRP A 152 3.34 -14.05 -3.58
N ARG A 153 3.84 -13.45 -4.66
CA ARG A 153 4.38 -12.08 -4.63
C ARG A 153 3.20 -11.11 -4.56
N THR A 154 3.37 -10.02 -3.81
CA THR A 154 2.34 -9.00 -3.62
C THR A 154 2.87 -7.63 -4.01
N MET A 155 2.06 -6.86 -4.72
CA MET A 155 2.27 -5.44 -5.00
C MET A 155 1.08 -4.66 -4.45
N LEU A 156 1.36 -3.57 -3.73
CA LEU A 156 0.34 -2.68 -3.18
C LEU A 156 0.23 -1.44 -4.05
N VAL A 157 -0.98 -1.10 -4.47
CA VAL A 157 -1.29 0.19 -5.06
C VAL A 157 -1.73 1.13 -3.93
N VAL A 158 -1.04 2.26 -3.80
CA VAL A 158 -1.32 3.28 -2.77
C VAL A 158 -1.56 4.61 -3.48
N PRO A 159 -2.81 4.95 -3.83
CA PRO A 159 -3.12 6.20 -4.53
C PRO A 159 -2.68 7.44 -3.73
N GLU A 160 -2.75 7.39 -2.40
CA GLU A 160 -2.37 8.49 -1.52
C GLU A 160 -0.87 8.80 -1.53
N LEU A 161 -0.05 7.87 -2.02
CA LEU A 161 1.40 8.00 -2.01
C LEU A 161 1.92 9.09 -2.95
N GLU A 162 1.27 9.30 -4.10
CA GLU A 162 1.66 10.37 -5.03
C GLU A 162 1.66 11.73 -4.33
N ARG A 163 0.54 12.02 -3.66
CA ARG A 163 0.36 13.23 -2.87
C ARG A 163 1.32 13.31 -1.69
N GLU A 164 1.57 12.19 -1.01
CA GLU A 164 2.53 12.15 0.09
C GLU A 164 3.94 12.49 -0.39
N VAL A 165 4.36 12.01 -1.57
CA VAL A 165 5.66 12.31 -2.17
C VAL A 165 5.79 13.80 -2.48
N GLU A 166 4.75 14.42 -3.05
CA GLU A 166 4.73 15.87 -3.30
C GLU A 166 4.86 16.67 -2.00
N LEU A 167 4.09 16.31 -0.97
CA LEU A 167 4.17 16.96 0.35
C LEU A 167 5.55 16.80 0.99
N LEU A 168 6.15 15.62 0.90
CA LEU A 168 7.50 15.36 1.41
C LEU A 168 8.54 16.21 0.68
N TRP A 169 8.35 16.46 -0.61
CA TRP A 169 9.23 17.31 -1.41
C TRP A 169 9.15 18.78 -0.99
N GLU A 170 7.94 19.30 -0.78
CA GLU A 170 7.71 20.67 -0.31
C GLU A 170 8.26 20.88 1.11
N LEU A 171 8.06 19.91 2.00
CA LEU A 171 8.46 19.98 3.41
C LEU A 171 9.90 19.52 3.68
N ARG A 172 10.68 19.23 2.63
CA ARG A 172 12.02 18.63 2.75
C ARG A 172 12.95 19.43 3.67
N ASP A 173 12.90 20.75 3.60
CA ASP A 173 13.83 21.62 4.34
C ASP A 173 13.42 21.73 5.81
N THR A 174 12.11 21.82 6.09
CA THR A 174 11.55 21.73 7.45
C THR A 174 11.87 20.38 8.10
N HIS A 175 11.75 19.27 7.36
CA HIS A 175 12.12 17.95 7.85
C HIS A 175 13.62 17.83 8.15
N LYS A 176 14.49 18.42 7.31
CA LYS A 176 15.93 18.50 7.61
C LYS A 176 16.17 19.27 8.91
N GLN A 177 15.51 20.41 9.09
CA GLN A 177 15.64 21.21 10.31
C GLN A 177 15.20 20.45 11.56
N LEU A 178 14.04 19.77 11.51
CA LEU A 178 13.58 18.91 12.62
C LEU A 178 14.59 17.81 12.94
N ARG A 179 15.19 17.18 11.91
CA ARG A 179 16.22 16.16 12.11
C ARG A 179 17.49 16.74 12.77
N LEU A 180 17.92 17.93 12.37
CA LEU A 180 19.06 18.61 12.98
C LEU A 180 18.80 18.93 14.45
N LEU A 181 17.64 19.51 14.77
CA LEU A 181 17.25 19.83 16.15
C LEU A 181 17.15 18.56 17.02
N ARG A 182 16.66 17.45 16.46
CA ARG A 182 16.62 16.15 17.15
C ARG A 182 18.02 15.63 17.45
N ASN A 183 18.91 15.65 16.46
CA ASN A 183 20.29 15.21 16.65
C ASN A 183 21.05 16.07 17.67
N GLU A 184 20.81 17.39 17.65
CA GLU A 184 21.38 18.32 18.63
C GLU A 184 20.85 18.04 20.04
N HIS A 185 19.54 17.83 20.17
CA HIS A 185 18.92 17.43 21.43
C HIS A 185 19.53 16.14 21.99
N ASP A 186 19.67 15.10 21.15
CA ASP A 186 20.24 13.81 21.56
C ASP A 186 21.71 13.99 22.02
N LEU A 187 22.51 14.79 21.30
CA LEU A 187 23.89 15.10 21.70
C LEU A 187 23.98 15.85 23.04
N ILE A 188 23.05 16.79 23.29
CA ILE A 188 23.00 17.52 24.56
C ILE A 188 22.58 16.57 25.69
N GLU A 189 21.60 15.69 25.47
CA GLU A 189 21.17 14.71 26.47
C GLU A 189 22.30 13.73 26.82
N ASP A 190 23.06 13.25 25.83
CA ASP A 190 24.22 12.38 26.06
C ASP A 190 25.28 13.08 26.93
N LYS A 191 25.59 14.35 26.64
CA LYS A 191 26.53 15.15 27.45
C LYS A 191 26.02 15.35 28.88
N ILE A 192 24.75 15.70 29.05
CA ILE A 192 24.13 15.84 30.37
C ILE A 192 24.21 14.51 31.13
N HIS A 193 23.93 13.39 30.47
CA HIS A 193 23.99 12.07 31.09
C HIS A 193 25.41 11.74 31.55
N HIS A 194 26.42 11.98 30.70
CA HIS A 194 27.83 11.79 31.04
C HIS A 194 28.27 12.66 32.21
N LEU A 195 27.90 13.94 32.24
CA LEU A 195 28.23 14.85 33.35
C LEU A 195 27.53 14.44 34.64
N LYS A 196 26.25 14.10 34.60
CA LYS A 196 25.50 13.61 35.77
C LYS A 196 26.09 12.32 36.33
N TRP A 197 26.47 11.39 35.45
CA TRP A 197 27.16 10.17 35.84
C TRP A 197 28.51 10.46 36.49
N SER A 198 29.31 11.33 35.89
CA SER A 198 30.62 11.74 36.41
C SER A 198 30.49 12.42 37.78
N LEU A 199 29.49 13.31 37.94
CA LEU A 199 29.19 13.97 39.20
C LEU A 199 28.78 12.95 40.28
N LYS A 200 27.92 11.99 39.94
CA LYS A 200 27.48 10.93 40.85
C LYS A 200 28.66 10.06 41.31
N ASN A 201 29.54 9.69 40.39
CA ASN A 201 30.73 8.90 40.71
C ASN A 201 31.75 9.69 41.53
N ALA A 202 31.98 10.96 41.21
CA ALA A 202 32.84 11.83 42.00
C ALA A 202 32.31 11.96 43.44
N ILE A 203 30.99 12.13 43.61
CA ILE A 203 30.36 12.14 44.95
C ILE A 203 30.55 10.81 45.69
N ALA A 204 30.45 9.67 45.00
CA ALA A 204 30.69 8.37 45.60
C ALA A 204 32.15 8.16 46.05
N LEU A 205 33.10 8.77 45.36
CA LEU A 205 34.54 8.74 45.70
C LEU A 205 34.91 9.70 46.84
N ILE A 206 34.22 10.83 46.99
CA ILE A 206 34.46 11.85 48.04
C ILE A 206 34.20 11.32 49.47
N ILE A 207 33.43 10.24 49.63
CA ILE A 207 33.28 9.57 50.93
C ILE A 207 34.63 9.00 51.43
N TYR A 208 35.64 8.90 50.55
CA TYR A 208 36.96 8.32 50.82
C TYR A 208 38.16 9.26 50.68
N ASP A 209 38.07 10.40 49.99
CA ASP A 209 39.19 11.37 49.87
C ASP A 209 38.70 12.77 49.47
N ASP A 210 39.38 13.81 49.95
CA ASP A 210 38.95 15.23 49.94
C ASP A 210 39.07 15.86 48.54
N PHE A 211 38.08 15.57 47.67
CA PHE A 211 38.04 16.10 46.31
C PHE A 211 37.52 17.56 46.28
N SER A 212 38.20 18.41 45.52
CA SER A 212 37.98 19.87 45.43
C SER A 212 36.52 20.26 45.14
N THR A 213 35.90 20.98 46.07
CA THR A 213 34.58 21.62 45.95
C THR A 213 34.43 22.48 44.69
N VAL A 214 35.54 22.98 44.13
CA VAL A 214 35.59 23.79 42.91
C VAL A 214 35.26 22.96 41.66
N GLU A 215 35.74 21.72 41.55
CA GLU A 215 35.44 20.87 40.38
C GLU A 215 33.98 20.43 40.34
N LYS A 216 33.39 20.16 41.51
CA LYS A 216 31.96 19.87 41.64
C LYS A 216 31.09 21.05 41.23
N GLN A 217 31.45 22.27 41.67
CA GLN A 217 30.75 23.48 41.26
C GLN A 217 30.86 23.73 39.75
N LYS A 218 32.03 23.45 39.16
CA LYS A 218 32.25 23.57 37.71
C LYS A 218 31.42 22.57 36.90
N LEU A 219 31.41 21.29 37.27
CA LEU A 219 30.59 20.27 36.60
C LEU A 219 29.09 20.55 36.76
N SER A 220 28.68 21.07 37.92
CA SER A 220 27.28 21.44 38.16
C SER A 220 26.85 22.66 37.34
N SER A 221 27.71 23.67 37.18
CA SER A 221 27.38 24.85 36.36
C SER A 221 27.33 24.51 34.87
N GLU A 222 28.23 23.64 34.39
CA GLU A 222 28.20 23.12 33.03
C GLU A 222 26.95 22.28 32.75
N CYS A 223 26.54 21.43 33.71
CA CYS A 223 25.29 20.68 33.61
C CYS A 223 24.06 21.61 33.50
N ASN A 224 23.99 22.65 34.33
CA ASN A 224 22.89 23.63 34.28
C ASN A 224 22.86 24.39 32.94
N ALA A 225 24.03 24.73 32.38
CA ALA A 225 24.13 25.38 31.09
C ALA A 225 23.63 24.48 29.94
N LEU A 226 23.98 23.19 29.96
CA LEU A 226 23.49 22.22 28.98
C LEU A 226 21.99 21.95 29.13
N GLU A 227 21.46 21.91 30.35
CA GLU A 227 20.01 21.80 30.58
C GLU A 227 19.24 22.99 29.99
N PHE A 228 19.79 24.19 30.13
CA PHE A 228 19.22 25.38 29.49
C PHE A 228 19.27 25.30 27.96
N GLN A 229 20.39 24.86 27.38
CA GLN A 229 20.51 24.64 25.93
C GLN A 229 19.52 23.57 25.43
N ARG A 230 19.36 22.47 26.15
CA ARG A 230 18.37 21.42 25.84
C ARG A 230 16.97 22.02 25.76
N ASP A 231 16.60 22.86 26.72
CA ASP A 231 15.26 23.46 26.76
C ASP A 231 15.02 24.43 25.59
N GLN A 232 16.06 25.16 25.16
CA GLN A 232 15.99 25.98 23.94
C GLN A 232 15.78 25.14 22.68
N VAL A 233 16.59 24.10 22.49
CA VAL A 233 16.49 23.18 21.33
C VAL A 233 15.12 22.50 21.33
N ARG A 234 14.64 22.06 22.50
CA ARG A 234 13.31 21.47 22.65
C ARG A 234 12.19 22.44 22.26
N PHE A 235 12.29 23.70 22.70
CA PHE A 235 11.33 24.74 22.31
C PHE A 235 11.33 24.99 20.81
N ALA A 236 12.50 25.17 20.21
CA ALA A 236 12.66 25.34 18.76
C ALA A 236 12.08 24.15 17.99
N HIS A 237 12.39 22.92 18.41
CA HIS A 237 11.85 21.70 17.79
C HIS A 237 10.31 21.66 17.86
N GLN A 238 9.72 21.97 19.01
CA GLN A 238 8.25 22.02 19.15
C GLN A 238 7.62 23.07 18.25
N GLN A 239 8.25 24.24 18.12
CA GLN A 239 7.75 25.30 17.25
C GLN A 239 7.82 24.87 15.78
N THR A 240 8.97 24.40 15.30
CA THR A 240 9.14 23.90 13.92
C THR A 240 8.18 22.75 13.62
N GLN A 241 7.91 21.88 14.59
CA GLN A 241 6.95 20.77 14.42
C GLN A 241 5.51 21.28 14.24
N ARG A 242 5.11 22.32 14.98
CA ARG A 242 3.78 22.94 14.83
C ARG A 242 3.64 23.62 13.47
N GLU A 243 4.66 24.35 13.05
CA GLU A 243 4.69 25.01 11.73
C GLU A 243 4.62 23.95 10.61
N CYS A 244 5.39 22.87 10.72
CA CYS A 244 5.33 21.75 9.79
C CYS A 244 3.91 21.17 9.71
N HIS A 245 3.27 20.92 10.85
CA HIS A 245 1.90 20.39 10.88
C HIS A 245 0.89 21.34 10.22
N GLN A 246 0.99 22.64 10.47
CA GLN A 246 0.13 23.64 9.83
C GLN A 246 0.34 23.67 8.31
N MET A 247 1.59 23.59 7.84
CA MET A 247 1.90 23.53 6.41
C MET A 247 1.30 22.29 5.76
N VAL A 248 1.42 21.12 6.39
CA VAL A 248 0.78 19.88 5.91
C VAL A 248 -0.73 20.08 5.73
N VAL A 249 -1.40 20.65 6.73
CA VAL A 249 -2.85 20.88 6.68
C VAL A 249 -3.23 21.83 5.53
N ILE A 250 -2.47 22.91 5.33
CA ILE A 250 -2.72 23.89 4.26
C ILE A 250 -2.48 23.27 2.89
N LEU A 251 -1.36 22.56 2.70
CA LEU A 251 -1.04 21.89 1.43
C LEU A 251 -2.09 20.81 1.11
N LEU A 252 -2.53 20.07 2.13
CA LEU A 252 -3.62 19.11 1.98
C LEU A 252 -4.98 19.78 1.67
N TYR A 253 -5.22 21.00 2.13
CA TYR A 253 -6.43 21.72 1.74
C TYR A 253 -6.36 22.16 0.28
N ASN A 254 -5.24 22.75 -0.14
CA ASN A 254 -5.06 23.29 -1.49
C ASN A 254 -5.10 22.20 -2.56
N MET A 255 -4.46 21.06 -2.33
CA MET A 255 -4.49 19.94 -3.27
C MET A 255 -5.89 19.32 -3.44
N LYS A 256 -6.78 19.41 -2.44
CA LYS A 256 -8.18 18.94 -2.59
C LYS A 256 -9.06 19.84 -3.46
N GLN A 257 -8.62 21.05 -3.79
CA GLN A 257 -9.37 22.00 -4.63
C GLN A 257 -8.98 21.89 -6.12
N VAL A 258 -7.93 21.13 -6.42
CA VAL A 258 -7.39 20.95 -7.78
C VAL A 258 -7.93 19.68 -8.45
N ASP A 259 -8.40 18.71 -7.64
CA ASP A 259 -9.05 17.46 -8.05
C ASP A 259 -10.59 17.59 -8.09
#